data_AF-A0A2S8BJN9-F1
#
_entry.id   AF-A0A2S8BJN9-F1
#
_cell.length_a   1.000
_cell.length_b   1.000
_cell.length_c   1.000
_cell.angle_alpha   90.00
_cell.angle_beta   90.00
_cell.angle_gamma   90.00
#
_symmetry.space_group_name_H-M   'P 1'
#
loop_
_entity.id
_entity.type
_entity.pdbx_description
1 polymer ?
#
loop_
_entity_poly.entity_id
_entity_poly.type
_entity_poly.pdbx_seq_one_letter_code
_entity_poly.pdbx_strand_id
1 'polypeptide(L)'
;MRSAWQADNNIPNSKEASMGKAKAARVASDITLKAVEMTGTVGYSEQTLLEKWARDSKILDIFEGTQQIQQLVVARRLLGLSSAELK
;
A
#
# COMPACT_ATOMS: atom_id res chain seq x y z
N MET A 1 -6.61 -10.30 -5.46
CA MET A 1 -7.37 -11.56 -5.68
C MET A 1 -6.64 -12.79 -5.16
N ARG A 2 -5.36 -13.04 -5.50
CA ARG A 2 -4.63 -14.24 -5.01
C ARG A 2 -4.57 -14.37 -3.49
N SER A 3 -4.28 -13.29 -2.76
CA SER A 3 -4.22 -13.30 -1.29
C SER A 3 -5.56 -13.65 -0.65
N ALA A 4 -6.66 -13.10 -1.16
CA ALA A 4 -8.01 -13.40 -0.69
C ALA A 4 -8.36 -14.87 -0.92
N TRP A 5 -8.13 -15.39 -2.15
CA TRP A 5 -8.34 -16.79 -2.46
C TRP A 5 -7.54 -17.74 -1.56
N GLN A 6 -6.27 -17.40 -1.24
CA GLN A 6 -5.47 -18.20 -0.31
C GLN A 6 -6.08 -18.19 1.11
N ALA A 7 -6.55 -17.04 1.59
CA ALA A 7 -7.23 -16.95 2.88
C ALA A 7 -8.49 -17.82 2.93
N ASP A 8 -9.33 -17.75 1.89
CA ASP A 8 -10.56 -18.54 1.78
C ASP A 8 -10.29 -20.06 1.82
N ASN A 9 -9.11 -20.48 1.35
CA ASN A 9 -8.69 -21.89 1.32
C ASN A 9 -7.82 -22.30 2.52
N ASN A 10 -7.74 -21.50 3.59
CA ASN A 10 -6.87 -21.74 4.76
C ASN A 10 -5.38 -21.91 4.41
N ILE A 11 -4.93 -21.30 3.31
CA ILE A 11 -3.54 -21.30 2.89
C ILE A 11 -2.88 -20.04 3.49
N PRO A 12 -1.77 -20.17 4.25
CA PRO A 12 -1.02 -19.02 4.75
C PRO A 12 -0.61 -18.07 3.62
N ASN A 13 -1.00 -16.80 3.72
CA ASN A 13 -0.93 -15.84 2.62
C ASN A 13 -0.18 -14.53 2.99
N SER A 14 0.58 -14.52 4.09
CA SER A 14 1.18 -13.29 4.62
C SER A 14 2.06 -12.55 3.60
N LYS A 15 2.80 -13.29 2.77
CA LYS A 15 3.65 -12.70 1.72
C LYS A 15 2.79 -12.02 0.66
N GLU A 16 1.80 -12.71 0.12
CA GLU A 16 0.89 -12.21 -0.91
C GLU A 16 0.04 -11.04 -0.40
N ALA A 17 -0.39 -11.07 0.86
CA ALA A 17 -1.09 -9.98 1.53
C ALA A 17 -0.21 -8.73 1.67
N SER A 18 1.03 -8.88 2.16
CA SER A 18 1.98 -7.75 2.27
C SER A 18 2.35 -7.16 0.92
N MET A 19 2.57 -7.99 -0.11
CA MET A 19 2.78 -7.53 -1.49
C MET A 19 1.59 -6.71 -2.00
N GLY A 20 0.37 -7.20 -1.76
CA GLY A 20 -0.87 -6.54 -2.17
C GLY A 20 -1.03 -5.18 -1.51
N LYS A 21 -0.89 -5.11 -0.18
CA LYS A 21 -0.97 -3.86 0.58
C LYS A 21 0.07 -2.85 0.12
N ALA A 22 1.33 -3.27 -0.02
CA ALA A 22 2.41 -2.36 -0.41
C ALA A 22 2.20 -1.74 -1.79
N LYS A 23 1.77 -2.57 -2.75
CA LYS A 23 1.48 -2.13 -4.12
C LYS A 23 0.26 -1.20 -4.15
N ALA A 24 -0.84 -1.60 -3.50
CA ALA A 24 -2.08 -0.83 -3.50
C ALA A 24 -1.88 0.57 -2.90
N ALA A 25 -1.22 0.67 -1.75
CA ALA A 25 -0.92 1.95 -1.11
C ALA A 25 -0.10 2.89 -2.01
N ARG A 26 0.98 2.38 -2.63
CA ARG A 26 1.82 3.17 -3.53
C ARG A 26 1.05 3.65 -4.77
N VAL A 27 0.25 2.76 -5.37
CA VAL A 27 -0.54 3.08 -6.56
C VAL A 27 -1.63 4.10 -6.24
N ALA A 28 -2.32 3.94 -5.10
CA ALA A 28 -3.33 4.89 -4.66
C ALA A 28 -2.75 6.31 -4.53
N SER A 29 -1.63 6.46 -3.82
CA SER A 29 -0.97 7.76 -3.70
C SER A 29 -0.53 8.33 -5.05
N ASP A 30 0.10 7.53 -5.91
CA ASP A 30 0.55 7.99 -7.23
C ASP A 30 -0.62 8.51 -8.08
N ILE A 31 -1.73 7.77 -8.13
CA ILE A 31 -2.93 8.16 -8.88
C ILE A 31 -3.54 9.43 -8.30
N THR A 32 -3.75 9.50 -6.99
CA THR A 32 -4.43 10.64 -6.37
C THR A 32 -3.61 11.93 -6.48
N LEU A 33 -2.28 11.83 -6.34
CA LEU A 33 -1.39 12.98 -6.48
C LEU A 33 -1.36 13.49 -7.92
N LYS A 34 -1.25 12.58 -8.90
CA LYS A 34 -1.32 12.95 -10.32
C LYS A 34 -2.67 13.56 -10.69
N ALA A 35 -3.77 13.05 -10.15
CA ALA A 35 -5.10 13.60 -10.42
C ALA A 35 -5.24 15.06 -9.92
N VAL A 36 -4.70 15.35 -8.73
CA VAL A 36 -4.63 16.73 -8.21
C VAL A 36 -3.73 17.60 -9.09
N GLU A 37 -2.54 17.11 -9.47
CA GLU A 37 -1.59 17.84 -10.31
C GLU A 37 -2.19 18.19 -11.68
N MET A 38 -2.84 17.24 -12.35
CA MET A 38 -3.45 17.42 -13.67
C MET A 38 -4.61 18.43 -13.67
N THR A 39 -5.30 18.58 -12.55
CA THR A 39 -6.46 19.47 -12.43
C THR A 39 -6.12 20.85 -11.88
N GLY A 40 -4.84 21.09 -11.53
CA GLY A 40 -4.34 22.38 -11.09
C GLY A 40 -5.10 22.92 -9.87
N THR A 41 -5.47 24.20 -9.90
CA THR A 41 -6.13 24.88 -8.76
C THR A 41 -7.43 24.21 -8.31
N VAL A 42 -8.18 23.59 -9.24
CA VAL A 42 -9.41 22.85 -8.92
C VAL A 42 -9.10 21.61 -8.09
N GLY A 43 -8.00 20.91 -8.40
CA GLY A 43 -7.53 19.73 -7.68
C GLY A 43 -7.13 20.00 -6.24
N TYR A 44 -6.61 21.20 -5.97
CA TYR A 44 -6.24 21.65 -4.62
C TYR A 44 -7.39 22.33 -3.85
N SER A 45 -8.54 22.54 -4.50
CA SER A 45 -9.70 23.16 -3.86
C SER A 45 -10.57 22.13 -3.13
N GLU A 46 -11.27 22.56 -2.08
CA GLU A 46 -12.24 21.74 -1.35
C GLU A 46 -13.58 21.58 -2.10
N GLN A 47 -13.68 22.06 -3.35
CA GLN A 47 -14.88 21.91 -4.18
C GLN A 47 -15.03 20.49 -4.76
N THR A 48 -13.94 19.72 -4.76
CA THR A 48 -13.90 18.33 -5.20
C THR A 48 -13.27 17.45 -4.13
N LEU A 49 -13.34 16.13 -4.31
CA LEU A 49 -12.70 15.19 -3.38
C LEU A 49 -11.22 14.91 -3.71
N LEU A 50 -10.64 15.56 -4.72
CA LEU A 50 -9.29 15.25 -5.20
C LEU A 50 -8.22 15.49 -4.13
N GLU A 51 -8.24 16.67 -3.49
CA GLU A 51 -7.32 17.00 -2.40
C GLU A 51 -7.49 16.04 -1.21
N LYS A 52 -8.75 15.72 -0.88
CA LYS A 52 -9.09 14.81 0.22
C LYS A 52 -8.55 13.41 -0.05
N TRP A 53 -8.78 12.86 -1.24
CA TRP A 53 -8.26 11.54 -1.61
C TRP A 53 -6.73 11.51 -1.65
N ALA A 54 -6.08 12.59 -2.10
CA ALA A 54 -4.62 12.68 -2.06
C ALA A 54 -4.08 12.62 -0.63
N ARG A 55 -4.71 13.32 0.32
CA ARG A 55 -4.36 13.24 1.75
C ARG A 55 -4.68 11.88 2.35
N ASP A 56 -5.88 11.37 2.12
CA ASP A 56 -6.34 10.09 2.66
C ASP A 56 -5.44 8.94 2.17
N SER A 57 -4.95 8.99 0.92
CA SER A 57 -4.06 7.96 0.38
C SER A 57 -2.81 7.74 1.23
N LYS A 58 -2.33 8.77 1.95
CA LYS A 58 -1.11 8.70 2.75
C LYS A 58 -1.23 7.83 3.99
N ILE A 59 -2.44 7.63 4.53
CA ILE A 59 -2.62 6.75 5.68
C ILE A 59 -2.24 5.31 5.35
N LEU A 60 -2.41 4.90 4.09
CA LEU A 60 -2.09 3.56 3.61
C LEU A 60 -0.60 3.25 3.69
N ASP A 61 0.25 4.27 3.73
CA ASP A 61 1.70 4.11 3.85
C ASP A 61 2.17 3.89 5.30
N ILE A 62 1.30 4.12 6.29
CA ILE A 62 1.64 4.16 7.72
C ILE A 62 0.86 3.10 8.50
N PHE A 63 -0.45 3.02 8.29
CA PHE A 63 -1.36 2.21 9.08
C PHE A 63 -1.23 0.71 8.76
N GLU A 64 -1.39 -0.15 9.77
CA GLU A 64 -1.28 -1.62 9.66
C GLU A 64 0.06 -2.11 9.09
N GLY A 65 1.13 -1.37 9.40
CA GLY A 65 2.49 -1.66 8.96
C GLY A 65 2.88 -0.77 7.78
N THR A 66 3.94 0.01 7.99
CA THR A 66 4.43 0.98 7.02
C THR A 66 4.91 0.31 5.74
N GLN A 67 5.07 1.10 4.67
CA GLN A 67 5.56 0.57 3.39
C GLN A 67 6.89 -0.18 3.49
N GLN A 68 7.83 0.35 4.27
CA GLN A 68 9.13 -0.27 4.50
C GLN A 68 8.94 -1.62 5.21
N ILE A 69 8.07 -1.67 6.22
CA ILE A 69 7.76 -2.91 6.94
C ILE A 69 7.11 -3.94 6.02
N GLN A 70 6.18 -3.55 5.15
CA GLN A 70 5.59 -4.49 4.18
C GLN A 70 6.64 -5.07 3.24
N GLN A 71 7.53 -4.24 2.69
CA GLN A 71 8.64 -4.70 1.84
C GLN A 71 9.55 -5.66 2.59
N LEU A 72 9.81 -5.37 3.87
CA LEU A 72 10.67 -6.18 4.71
C LEU A 72 10.05 -7.55 5.04
N VAL A 73 8.73 -7.60 5.30
CA VAL A 73 7.99 -8.86 5.45
C VAL A 73 8.07 -9.70 4.18
N VAL A 74 7.93 -9.08 3.01
CA VAL A 74 8.06 -9.76 1.72
C VAL A 74 9.48 -10.29 1.51
N ALA A 75 10.50 -9.48 1.77
CA ALA A 75 11.91 -9.87 1.63
C ALA A 75 12.27 -11.06 2.53
N ARG A 76 11.88 -11.02 3.81
CA ARG A 76 12.09 -12.14 4.75
C ARG A 76 11.49 -13.45 4.23
N ARG A 77 10.25 -13.40 3.71
CA ARG A 77 9.56 -14.58 3.17
C ARG A 77 10.14 -15.09 1.86
N LEU A 78 10.67 -14.20 1.02
CA LEU A 78 11.32 -14.59 -0.24
C LEU A 78 12.71 -15.18 -0.01
N LEU A 79 13.47 -14.62 0.93
CA LEU A 79 14.85 -15.02 1.21
C LEU A 79 14.95 -16.13 2.27
N GLY A 80 13.85 -16.48 2.94
CA GLY A 80 13.86 -17.46 4.03
C GLY A 80 14.58 -16.96 5.29
N LEU A 81 14.73 -15.64 5.45
CA LEU A 81 15.46 -15.01 6.55
C LEU A 81 14.53 -14.64 7.71
N SER A 82 15.04 -14.79 8.92
CA SER A 82 14.39 -14.34 10.15
C SER A 82 14.50 -12.83 10.36
N SER A 83 13.80 -12.33 11.37
CA SER A 83 13.88 -10.91 11.78
C SER A 83 15.21 -10.50 12.39
N ALA A 84 15.99 -11.46 12.89
CA ALA A 84 17.33 -11.21 13.40
C ALA A 84 18.34 -11.02 12.26
N GLU A 85 18.15 -11.75 11.15
CA GLU A 85 19.05 -11.76 9.99
C GLU A 85 18.79 -10.62 9.02
N LEU A 86 17.54 -10.15 8.93
CA LEU A 86 17.15 -9.03 8.05
C LEU A 86 16.39 -7.97 8.87
N LYS A 87 17.09 -6.88 9.20
CA LYS A 87 16.57 -5.72 9.97
C LYS A 87 16.24 -4.53 9.11
#